data_AF-A0AAV6XDB5-F1
#
_entry.id   AF-A0AAV6XDB5-F1
#
_cell.length_a   1.000
_cell.length_b   1.000
_cell.length_c   1.000
_cell.angle_alpha   90.00
_cell.angle_beta   90.00
_cell.angle_gamma   90.00
#
_symmetry.space_group_name_H-M   'P 1'
#
loop_
_entity.id
_entity.type
_entity.pdbx_description
1 polymer ?
#
loop_
_entity_poly.entity_id
_entity_poly.type
_entity_poly.pdbx_seq_one_letter_code
_entity_poly.pdbx_strand_id
1 'polypeptide(L)'
;MAARRSGVIALFDVDGTLTAPRKVATPKMLEFMRELRKVVTVGVVGGSDLIKISEQLGRTVIDDYDFVFAENGLVAYKDGALIGTQSLKSFLGEEKLKEFINFTLHYIADLDIPIKRQAKQKLKQNFLVYD
;
A
#
# COMPACT_ATOMS: atom_id res chain seq x y z
N MET A 1 -26.66 5.58 -20.86
CA MET A 1 -25.31 5.38 -20.31
C MET A 1 -24.70 4.19 -21.02
N ALA A 2 -23.50 4.32 -21.60
CA ALA A 2 -22.81 3.17 -22.17
C ALA A 2 -22.56 2.12 -21.07
N ALA A 3 -22.74 0.85 -21.38
CA ALA A 3 -22.43 -0.22 -20.44
C ALA A 3 -20.94 -0.16 -20.07
N ARG A 4 -20.62 -0.44 -18.80
CA ARG A 4 -19.24 -0.50 -18.31
C ARG A 4 -18.44 -1.48 -19.16
N ARG A 5 -17.23 -1.09 -19.59
CA ARG A 5 -16.37 -1.94 -20.43
C ARG A 5 -15.97 -3.20 -19.64
N SER A 6 -16.50 -4.35 -20.04
CA SER A 6 -16.18 -5.63 -19.40
C SER A 6 -14.76 -6.09 -19.75
N GLY A 7 -14.12 -6.82 -18.83
CA GLY A 7 -12.79 -7.39 -19.03
C GLY A 7 -11.62 -6.38 -19.03
N VAL A 8 -11.87 -5.10 -18.72
CA VAL A 8 -10.84 -4.07 -18.63
C VAL A 8 -10.84 -3.43 -17.25
N ILE A 9 -9.66 -3.26 -16.68
CA ILE A 9 -9.43 -2.51 -15.44
C ILE A 9 -8.38 -1.42 -15.69
N ALA A 10 -8.61 -0.25 -15.12
CA ALA A 10 -7.62 0.83 -15.04
C ALA A 10 -7.08 0.89 -13.61
N LEU A 11 -5.80 0.53 -13.44
CA LEU A 11 -5.09 0.61 -12.16
C LEU A 11 -4.16 1.82 -12.16
N PHE A 12 -4.23 2.60 -11.10
CA PHE A 12 -3.45 3.82 -10.95
C PHE A 12 -2.56 3.75 -9.72
N ASP A 13 -1.30 4.17 -9.88
CA ASP A 13 -0.48 4.56 -8.74
C ASP A 13 -1.10 5.80 -8.05
N VAL A 14 -0.74 6.05 -6.79
CA VAL A 14 -1.31 7.13 -5.99
C VAL A 14 -0.45 8.40 -6.10
N ASP A 15 0.72 8.42 -5.44
CA ASP A 15 1.55 9.61 -5.30
C ASP A 15 2.29 9.94 -6.60
N GLY A 16 2.11 11.15 -7.12
CA GLY A 16 2.70 11.56 -8.40
C GLY A 16 1.91 11.14 -9.65
N THR A 17 0.88 10.29 -9.50
CA THR A 17 -0.03 9.91 -10.59
C THR A 17 -1.43 10.53 -10.41
N LEU A 18 -2.12 10.19 -9.31
CA LEU A 18 -3.44 10.77 -8.99
C LEU A 18 -3.32 12.06 -8.17
N THR A 19 -2.19 12.25 -7.50
CA THR A 19 -1.90 13.44 -6.72
C THR A 19 -0.57 14.06 -7.15
N ALA A 20 -0.40 15.36 -6.89
CA ALA A 20 0.94 15.93 -6.90
C ALA A 20 1.74 15.34 -5.72
N PRO A 21 3.08 15.22 -5.81
CA PRO A 21 3.89 14.56 -4.80
C PRO A 21 3.61 15.06 -3.37
N ARG A 22 3.23 14.13 -2.48
CA ARG A 22 2.88 14.35 -1.06
C ARG A 22 1.74 15.35 -0.83
N LYS A 23 0.87 15.54 -1.82
CA LYS A 23 -0.32 16.38 -1.72
C LYS A 23 -1.59 15.55 -1.83
N VAL A 24 -2.71 16.19 -1.49
CA VAL A 24 -4.06 15.63 -1.68
C VAL A 24 -4.49 15.75 -3.14
N ALA A 25 -5.35 14.84 -3.58
CA ALA A 25 -5.98 14.89 -4.89
C ALA A 25 -6.81 16.18 -5.03
N THR A 26 -6.78 16.76 -6.22
CA THR A 26 -7.63 17.92 -6.52
C THR A 26 -9.08 17.47 -6.66
N PRO A 27 -10.08 18.32 -6.35
CA PRO A 27 -11.49 17.99 -6.56
C PRO A 27 -11.80 17.57 -8.00
N LYS A 28 -11.17 18.22 -8.98
CA LYS A 28 -11.28 17.89 -10.41
C LYS A 28 -10.78 16.48 -10.73
N MET A 29 -9.70 16.04 -10.09
CA MET A 29 -9.21 14.66 -10.26
C MET A 29 -10.17 13.66 -9.64
N LEU A 30 -10.66 13.91 -8.43
CA LEU A 30 -11.63 13.02 -7.77
C LEU A 30 -12.94 12.89 -8.57
N GLU A 31 -13.43 14.00 -9.12
CA GLU A 31 -14.58 14.01 -10.03
C GLU A 31 -14.30 13.19 -11.30
N PHE A 32 -13.14 13.39 -11.93
CA PHE A 32 -12.73 12.60 -13.09
C PHE A 32 -12.70 11.09 -12.79
N MET A 33 -12.15 10.69 -11.64
CA MET A 33 -12.11 9.28 -11.24
C MET A 33 -13.51 8.69 -11.04
N ARG A 34 -14.44 9.46 -10.47
CA ARG A 34 -15.84 9.05 -10.31
C ARG A 34 -16.54 8.87 -11.66
N GLU A 35 -16.32 9.78 -12.62
CA GLU A 35 -16.85 9.62 -13.97
C GLU A 35 -16.21 8.44 -14.71
N LEU A 36 -14.90 8.24 -14.56
CA LEU A 36 -14.18 7.10 -15.15
C LEU A 36 -14.73 5.76 -14.64
N ARG A 37 -15.04 5.68 -13.33
CA ARG A 37 -15.62 4.49 -12.71
C ARG A 37 -16.94 4.07 -13.35
N LYS A 38 -17.75 5.01 -13.85
CA LYS A 38 -19.00 4.69 -14.57
C LYS A 38 -18.75 3.97 -15.91
N VAL A 39 -17.55 4.11 -16.49
CA VAL A 39 -17.20 3.62 -17.83
C VAL A 39 -16.33 2.36 -17.78
N VAL A 40 -15.45 2.23 -16.79
CA VAL A 40 -14.51 1.10 -16.64
C VAL A 40 -14.32 0.73 -15.17
N THR A 41 -13.90 -0.48 -14.87
CA THR A 41 -13.43 -0.84 -13.52
C THR A 41 -12.17 -0.04 -13.19
N VAL A 42 -12.16 0.60 -12.03
CA VAL A 42 -11.06 1.47 -11.58
C VAL A 42 -10.54 0.95 -10.25
N GLY A 43 -9.22 0.86 -10.15
CA GLY A 43 -8.56 0.61 -8.88
C GLY A 43 -7.34 1.49 -8.66
N VAL A 44 -6.94 1.57 -7.41
CA VAL A 44 -5.72 2.28 -6.99
C VAL A 44 -4.76 1.29 -6.35
N VAL A 45 -3.47 1.48 -6.59
CA VAL A 45 -2.38 0.70 -5.99
C VAL A 45 -1.32 1.64 -5.47
N GLY A 46 -0.83 1.41 -4.25
CA GLY A 46 0.25 2.22 -3.70
C GLY A 46 1.10 1.43 -2.71
N GLY A 47 2.38 1.78 -2.64
CA GLY A 47 3.31 1.17 -1.67
C GLY A 47 3.14 1.66 -0.23
N SER A 48 2.25 2.63 -0.01
CA SER A 48 1.92 3.14 1.32
C SER A 48 0.80 2.33 1.97
N ASP A 49 0.69 2.44 3.28
CA ASP A 49 -0.47 1.96 4.05
C ASP A 49 -1.76 2.68 3.61
N LEU A 50 -2.90 2.09 3.98
CA LEU A 50 -4.22 2.62 3.64
C LEU A 50 -4.45 4.02 4.23
N ILE A 51 -3.88 4.33 5.38
CA ILE A 51 -4.03 5.64 6.04
C ILE A 51 -3.47 6.74 5.13
N LYS A 52 -2.24 6.59 4.65
CA LYS A 52 -1.61 7.55 3.74
C LYS A 52 -2.32 7.65 2.40
N ILE A 53 -2.78 6.53 1.85
CA ILE A 53 -3.59 6.56 0.63
C ILE A 53 -4.88 7.36 0.88
N SER A 54 -5.51 7.20 2.05
CA SER A 54 -6.73 7.92 2.43
C SER A 54 -6.48 9.41 2.71
N GLU A 55 -5.31 9.77 3.23
CA GLU A 55 -4.88 11.18 3.34
C GLU A 55 -4.80 11.84 1.96
N GLN A 56 -4.34 11.12 0.94
CA GLN A 56 -4.17 11.64 -0.41
C GLN A 56 -5.46 11.65 -1.23
N LEU A 57 -6.25 10.58 -1.17
CA LEU A 57 -7.44 10.38 -2.03
C LEU A 57 -8.77 10.66 -1.34
N GLY A 58 -8.76 10.83 -0.01
CA GLY A 58 -9.96 11.03 0.80
C GLY A 58 -10.28 9.81 1.68
N ARG A 59 -11.07 10.06 2.74
CA ARG A 59 -11.40 9.05 3.77
C ARG A 59 -12.29 7.91 3.26
N THR A 60 -12.99 8.12 2.14
CA THR A 60 -13.92 7.18 1.52
C THR A 60 -13.27 6.35 0.42
N VAL A 61 -11.93 6.30 0.35
CA VAL A 61 -11.18 5.65 -0.74
C VAL A 61 -11.63 4.21 -1.00
N ILE A 62 -11.95 3.43 0.04
CA ILE A 62 -12.39 2.04 -0.06
C ILE A 62 -13.70 1.90 -0.84
N ASP A 63 -14.58 2.90 -0.76
CA ASP A 63 -15.88 2.92 -1.42
C ASP A 63 -15.87 3.69 -2.75
N ASP A 64 -14.92 4.62 -2.92
CA ASP A 64 -14.78 5.46 -4.11
C ASP A 64 -14.27 4.68 -5.34
N TYR A 65 -13.50 3.60 -5.12
CA TYR A 65 -12.90 2.76 -6.17
C TYR A 65 -13.40 1.31 -6.09
N ASP A 66 -13.37 0.57 -7.21
CA ASP A 66 -13.76 -0.85 -7.19
C ASP A 66 -12.70 -1.72 -6.54
N PHE A 67 -11.42 -1.34 -6.67
CA PHE A 67 -10.29 -2.01 -6.02
C PHE A 67 -9.37 -0.99 -5.34
N VAL A 68 -8.94 -1.31 -4.12
CA VAL A 68 -7.92 -0.53 -3.40
C VAL A 68 -6.84 -1.47 -2.90
N PHE A 69 -5.62 -1.28 -3.40
CA PHE A 69 -4.44 -2.08 -3.07
C PHE A 69 -3.44 -1.22 -2.28
N ALA A 70 -3.46 -1.33 -0.96
CA ALA A 70 -2.47 -0.73 -0.09
C ALA A 70 -1.25 -1.65 0.06
N GLU A 71 -0.10 -1.07 0.36
CA GLU A 71 1.18 -1.77 0.54
C GLU A 71 1.50 -2.72 -0.63
N ASN A 72 1.33 -2.22 -1.86
CA ASN A 72 1.49 -2.95 -3.12
C ASN A 72 0.57 -4.19 -3.23
N GLY A 73 -0.61 -4.14 -2.61
CA GLY A 73 -1.61 -5.20 -2.65
C GLY A 73 -1.47 -6.24 -1.54
N LEU A 74 -0.55 -6.04 -0.58
CA LEU A 74 -0.53 -6.82 0.66
C LEU A 74 -1.80 -6.60 1.48
N VAL A 75 -2.47 -5.46 1.33
CA VAL A 75 -3.83 -5.23 1.82
C VAL A 75 -4.71 -4.84 0.65
N ALA A 76 -5.74 -5.63 0.38
CA ALA A 76 -6.57 -5.49 -0.81
C ALA A 76 -8.06 -5.41 -0.44
N TYR A 77 -8.74 -4.42 -1.00
CA TYR A 77 -10.19 -4.24 -0.93
C TYR A 77 -10.80 -4.34 -2.32
N LYS A 78 -12.02 -4.89 -2.38
CA LYS A 78 -12.88 -4.88 -3.56
C LYS A 78 -14.31 -4.53 -3.15
N ASP A 79 -14.91 -3.57 -3.84
CA ASP A 79 -16.29 -3.14 -3.61
C ASP A 79 -16.58 -2.86 -2.12
N GLY A 80 -15.67 -2.14 -1.46
CA GLY A 80 -15.77 -1.84 -0.03
C GLY A 80 -15.30 -2.95 0.92
N ALA A 81 -15.20 -4.19 0.46
CA ALA A 81 -14.89 -5.35 1.29
C ALA A 81 -13.41 -5.75 1.23
N LEU A 82 -12.84 -6.12 2.38
CA LEU A 82 -11.49 -6.66 2.45
C LEU A 82 -11.45 -8.04 1.78
N ILE A 83 -10.60 -8.21 0.76
CA ILE A 83 -10.47 -9.47 0.00
C ILE A 83 -9.19 -10.24 0.32
N GLY A 84 -8.20 -9.58 0.93
CA GLY A 84 -6.95 -10.23 1.27
C GLY A 84 -6.03 -9.33 2.09
N THR A 85 -5.34 -9.96 3.04
CA THR A 85 -4.22 -9.39 3.76
C THR A 85 -3.06 -10.36 3.74
N GLN A 86 -1.84 -9.85 3.66
CA GLN A 86 -0.61 -10.62 3.74
C GLN A 86 0.45 -9.81 4.46
N SER A 87 1.30 -10.50 5.21
CA SER A 87 2.46 -9.91 5.88
C SER A 87 3.69 -10.76 5.62
N LEU A 88 4.88 -10.17 5.80
CA LEU A 88 6.12 -10.93 5.67
C LEU A 88 6.19 -12.09 6.67
N LYS A 89 5.70 -11.87 7.90
CA LYS A 89 5.65 -12.88 8.97
C LYS A 89 4.78 -14.07 8.60
N SER A 90 3.56 -13.83 8.14
CA SER A 90 2.65 -14.91 7.72
C SER A 90 3.14 -15.65 6.47
N PHE A 91 3.90 -14.98 5.59
CA PHE A 91 4.46 -15.61 4.39
C PHE A 91 5.73 -16.45 4.69
N LEU A 92 6.69 -15.91 5.43
CA LEU A 92 7.96 -16.58 5.73
C LEU A 92 7.89 -17.54 6.91
N GLY A 93 7.01 -17.28 7.88
CA GLY A 93 6.97 -17.96 9.16
C GLY A 93 8.00 -17.44 10.17
N GLU A 94 7.72 -17.67 11.46
CA GLU A 94 8.52 -17.14 12.57
C GLU A 94 9.96 -17.65 12.56
N GLU A 95 10.18 -18.93 12.26
CA GLU A 95 11.53 -19.53 12.36
C GLU A 95 12.51 -18.92 11.36
N LYS A 96 12.12 -18.85 10.08
CA LYS A 96 12.96 -18.24 9.04
C LYS A 96 13.15 -16.75 9.27
N LEU A 97 12.13 -16.07 9.77
CA LEU A 97 12.20 -14.65 10.06
C LEU A 97 13.18 -14.38 11.22
N LYS A 98 13.12 -15.19 12.29
CA LYS A 98 14.06 -15.14 13.41
C LYS A 98 15.49 -15.44 12.98
N GLU A 99 15.69 -16.46 12.16
CA GLU A 99 17.00 -16.78 11.58
C GLU A 99 17.58 -15.60 10.80
N PHE A 100 16.78 -15.01 9.91
CA PHE A 100 17.18 -13.84 9.11
C PHE A 100 17.50 -12.62 9.97
N ILE A 101 16.69 -12.33 10.99
CA ILE A 101 16.92 -11.21 11.93
C ILE A 101 18.23 -11.43 12.69
N ASN A 102 18.44 -12.62 13.26
CA ASN A 102 19.65 -12.92 14.02
C ASN A 102 20.90 -12.79 13.15
N PHE A 103 20.87 -13.35 11.93
CA PHE A 103 21.96 -13.19 10.98
C PHE A 103 22.26 -11.71 10.69
N THR A 104 21.23 -10.92 10.40
CA THR A 104 21.38 -9.49 10.06
C THR A 104 21.95 -8.70 11.25
N LEU A 105 21.48 -8.98 12.47
CA LEU A 105 21.96 -8.31 13.68
C LEU A 105 23.43 -8.62 13.97
N HIS A 106 23.84 -9.89 13.87
CA HIS A 106 25.24 -10.29 14.01
C HIS A 106 26.11 -9.64 12.94
N TYR A 107 25.69 -9.74 11.67
CA TYR A 107 26.43 -9.14 10.55
C TYR A 107 26.67 -7.64 10.74
N ILE A 108 25.63 -6.87 11.12
CA ILE A 108 25.74 -5.43 11.36
C ILE A 108 26.64 -5.14 12.58
N ALA A 109 26.53 -5.94 13.64
CA ALA A 109 27.36 -5.77 14.84
C ALA A 109 28.85 -5.92 14.54
N ASP A 110 29.21 -6.81 13.61
CA ASP A 110 30.59 -7.14 13.27
C ASP A 110 31.22 -6.19 12.22
N LEU A 111 30.45 -5.32 11.56
CA LEU A 111 30.98 -4.37 10.57
C LEU A 111 32.00 -3.40 11.20
N ASP A 112 33.22 -3.30 10.67
CA ASP A 112 34.16 -2.24 11.07
C ASP A 112 33.90 -0.97 10.26
N ILE A 113 33.11 -0.05 10.83
CA ILE A 113 32.75 1.22 10.20
C ILE A 113 32.97 2.39 11.16
N PRO A 114 33.40 3.57 10.66
CA PRO A 114 33.77 4.70 11.53
C PRO A 114 32.67 5.21 12.45
N ILE A 115 31.40 5.03 12.07
CA ILE A 115 30.24 5.45 12.85
C ILE A 115 29.15 4.38 12.75
N LYS A 116 28.75 3.81 13.90
CA LYS A 116 27.53 3.01 14.06
C LYS A 116 26.47 3.84 14.76
N ARG A 117 25.26 3.90 14.21
CA ARG A 117 24.08 4.54 14.84
C ARG A 117 22.92 3.55 14.86
N GLN A 118 22.23 3.47 15.99
CA GLN A 118 20.96 2.76 16.06
C GLN A 118 19.83 3.67 15.58
N ALA A 119 19.12 3.27 14.53
CA ALA A 119 17.80 3.84 14.28
C ALA A 119 16.82 3.22 15.28
N LYS A 120 15.93 4.01 15.89
CA LYS A 120 14.68 3.45 16.44
C LYS A 120 14.01 2.75 15.26
N GLN A 121 14.08 1.43 15.21
CA GLN A 121 13.52 0.63 14.13
C GLN A 121 12.04 1.01 13.98
N LYS A 122 11.70 1.79 12.95
CA LYS A 122 10.35 1.75 12.40
C LYS A 122 10.30 0.48 11.58
N LEU A 123 10.12 -0.65 12.26
CA LEU A 123 9.58 -1.84 11.64
C LEU A 123 8.19 -1.42 11.13
N LYS A 124 8.07 -1.23 9.83
CA LYS A 124 6.75 -0.98 9.23
C LYS A 124 5.86 -2.17 9.59
N GLN A 125 4.59 -1.89 9.79
CA GLN A 125 3.58 -2.82 10.32
C GLN A 125 3.54 -4.18 9.57
N ASN A 126 4.00 -4.21 8.31
CA ASN A 126 4.10 -5.43 7.50
C ASN A 126 5.43 -6.19 7.54
N PHE A 127 6.45 -5.67 8.25
CA PHE A 127 7.76 -6.32 8.40
C PHE A 127 7.90 -7.10 9.70
N LEU A 128 7.43 -6.57 10.84
CA LEU A 128 7.37 -7.29 12.11
C LEU A 128 6.24 -6.73 12.99
N VAL A 129 5.19 -7.53 13.18
CA VAL A 129 4.24 -7.34 14.29
C VAL A 129 4.84 -8.08 15.48
N TYR A 130 5.30 -7.33 16.47
CA TYR A 130 5.36 -7.79 17.86
C TYR A 130 4.04 -7.34 18.51
N ASP A 131 3.31 -8.31 19.07
CA ASP A 131 2.20 -8.06 20.00
C ASP A 131 2.70 -7.37 21.29
#